data_AF-A0A0S8L354-F1
#
_entry.id   AF-A0A0S8L354-F1
#
_cell.length_a   1.000
_cell.length_b   1.000
_cell.length_c   1.000
_cell.angle_alpha   90.00
_cell.angle_beta   90.00
_cell.angle_gamma   90.00
#
_symmetry.space_group_name_H-M   'P 1'
#
loop_
_entity.id
_entity.type
_entity.pdbx_description
1 polymer ?
#
loop_
_entity_poly.entity_id
_entity_poly.type
_entity_poly.pdbx_seq_one_letter_code
_entity_poly.pdbx_strand_id
1 'polypeptide(L)'
;MELYIQIRDGQPFEHPIMGENFRQAFPDVDTENLPEGFARFVRHAPNVSPDTYQVLVENYVWNGNVVEDSWSVRDMTQEERAAYDAEYGPAPDVSAPGSAPDVVG
;
A
#
# COMPACT_ATOMS: atom_id res chain seq x y z
N MET A 1 5.53 -3.19 -17.73
CA MET A 1 5.61 -1.72 -17.56
C MET A 1 6.86 -1.43 -16.77
N GLU A 2 7.68 -0.47 -17.21
CA GLU A 2 8.88 -0.08 -16.47
C GLU A 2 8.54 1.02 -15.46
N LEU A 3 9.05 0.86 -14.25
CA LEU A 3 8.90 1.82 -13.16
C LEU A 3 10.25 2.04 -12.52
N TYR A 4 10.46 3.26 -12.04
CA TYR A 4 11.69 3.69 -11.37
C TYR A 4 11.31 4.43 -10.10
N ILE A 5 12.13 4.35 -9.06
CA ILE A 5 11.92 5.07 -7.80
C ILE A 5 13.18 5.84 -7.43
N GLN A 6 13.02 7.01 -6.84
CA GLN A 6 14.14 7.77 -6.29
C GLN A 6 14.66 7.10 -5.02
N ILE A 7 15.96 7.13 -4.83
CA ILE A 7 16.62 6.68 -3.62
C ILE A 7 17.27 7.90 -2.95
N ARG A 8 16.96 8.13 -1.67
CA ARG A 8 17.59 9.17 -0.85
C ARG A 8 18.12 8.53 0.43
N ASP A 9 19.39 8.77 0.73
CA ASP A 9 20.09 8.18 1.89
C ASP A 9 19.96 6.64 1.95
N GLY A 10 19.97 5.99 0.78
CA GLY A 10 19.82 4.54 0.65
C GLY A 10 18.40 3.99 0.83
N GLN A 11 17.40 4.86 0.99
CA GLN A 11 15.99 4.48 1.17
C GLN A 11 15.14 4.87 -0.04
N PRO A 12 14.13 4.06 -0.40
CA PRO A 12 13.14 4.46 -1.39
C PRO A 12 12.45 5.75 -0.96
N PHE A 13 12.31 6.68 -1.90
CA PHE A 13 11.78 8.02 -1.65
C PHE A 13 10.72 8.37 -2.69
N GLU A 14 9.57 8.88 -2.20
CA GLU A 14 8.40 9.22 -3.00
C GLU A 14 7.83 8.04 -3.83
N HIS A 15 6.87 8.34 -4.70
CA HIS A 15 6.19 7.35 -5.52
C HIS A 15 6.99 6.94 -6.77
N PRO A 16 6.76 5.72 -7.29
CA PRO A 16 7.39 5.26 -8.51
C PRO A 16 6.95 6.05 -9.75
N ILE A 17 7.90 6.31 -10.64
CA ILE A 17 7.78 7.07 -11.87
C ILE A 17 7.67 6.09 -13.05
N MET A 18 6.71 6.31 -13.95
CA MET A 18 6.63 5.57 -15.21
C MET A 18 7.87 5.77 -16.06
N GLY A 19 8.39 4.71 -16.67
CA GLY A 19 9.64 4.77 -17.44
C GLY A 19 9.68 5.82 -18.54
N GLU A 20 8.56 6.09 -19.20
CA GLU A 20 8.45 7.17 -20.20
C GLU A 20 8.63 8.56 -19.56
N ASN A 21 7.97 8.80 -18.42
CA ASN A 21 8.10 10.06 -17.68
C ASN A 21 9.51 10.19 -17.07
N PHE A 22 10.09 9.09 -16.62
CA PHE A 22 11.44 9.03 -16.08
C PHE A 22 12.46 9.50 -17.12
N ARG A 23 12.41 8.94 -18.34
CA ARG A 23 13.32 9.32 -19.44
C ARG A 23 13.11 10.77 -19.90
N GLN A 24 11.89 11.29 -19.81
CA GLN A 24 11.63 12.70 -20.12
C GLN A 24 12.17 13.65 -19.04
N ALA A 25 12.03 13.28 -17.77
CA ALA A 25 12.50 14.09 -16.63
C ALA A 25 14.01 14.00 -16.43
N PHE A 26 14.61 12.85 -16.74
CA PHE A 26 16.04 12.55 -16.55
C PHE A 26 16.64 11.95 -17.83
N PRO A 27 16.74 12.73 -18.91
CA PRO A 27 17.18 12.23 -20.22
C PRO A 27 18.62 11.72 -20.24
N ASP A 28 19.46 12.19 -19.32
CA ASP A 28 20.88 11.82 -19.21
C ASP A 28 21.11 10.57 -18.34
N VAL A 29 20.06 10.00 -17.74
CA VAL A 29 20.18 8.80 -16.88
C VAL A 29 20.05 7.54 -17.70
N ASP A 30 21.06 6.67 -17.62
CA ASP A 30 21.04 5.35 -18.22
C ASP A 30 20.14 4.38 -17.43
N THR A 31 19.04 3.95 -18.03
CA THR A 31 18.09 3.02 -17.41
C THR A 31 18.56 1.56 -17.36
N GLU A 32 19.61 1.22 -18.11
CA GLU A 32 20.28 -0.08 -18.04
C GLU A 32 21.37 -0.11 -16.97
N ASN A 33 21.86 1.06 -16.54
CA ASN A 33 22.87 1.20 -15.49
C ASN A 33 22.54 2.38 -14.58
N LEU A 34 21.51 2.20 -13.76
CA LEU A 34 20.98 3.26 -12.91
C LEU A 34 22.03 3.74 -11.88
N PRO A 35 22.18 5.06 -11.68
CA PRO A 35 23.01 5.59 -10.61
C PRO A 35 22.35 5.34 -9.25
N GLU A 36 23.12 5.42 -8.16
CA GLU A 36 22.66 5.12 -6.79
C GLU A 36 21.42 5.91 -6.34
N GLY A 37 21.14 7.06 -6.96
CA GLY A 37 19.96 7.88 -6.67
C GLY A 37 18.65 7.31 -7.25
N PHE A 38 18.69 6.23 -8.02
CA PHE A 38 17.51 5.60 -8.60
C PHE A 38 17.59 4.07 -8.56
N ALA A 39 16.44 3.43 -8.47
CA ALA A 39 16.31 1.99 -8.59
C ALA A 39 15.16 1.62 -9.53
N ARG A 40 15.23 0.42 -10.12
CA ARG A 40 14.07 -0.18 -10.77
C ARG A 40 13.01 -0.47 -9.72
N PHE A 41 11.74 -0.28 -10.08
CA PHE A 41 10.61 -0.54 -9.23
C PHE A 41 9.73 -1.64 -9.84
N VAL A 42 9.30 -2.59 -9.03
CA VAL A 42 8.30 -3.60 -9.40
C VAL A 42 7.05 -3.36 -8.57
N ARG A 43 5.91 -3.41 -9.25
CA ARG A 43 4.60 -3.22 -8.64
C ARG A 43 3.83 -4.52 -8.63
N HIS A 44 3.29 -4.86 -7.48
CA HIS A 44 2.48 -6.02 -7.17
C HIS A 44 1.05 -5.58 -6.86
N ALA A 45 0.10 -6.47 -7.11
CA ALA A 45 -1.24 -6.23 -6.60
C ALA A 45 -1.25 -6.44 -5.08
N PRO A 46 -2.08 -5.70 -4.32
CA PRO A 46 -2.31 -5.99 -2.92
C PRO A 46 -2.66 -7.46 -2.71
N ASN A 47 -1.87 -8.15 -1.87
CA ASN A 47 -2.11 -9.53 -1.45
C ASN A 47 -2.90 -9.61 -0.13
N VAL A 48 -3.29 -8.45 0.40
CA VAL A 48 -4.08 -8.27 1.62
C VAL A 48 -5.27 -7.38 1.30
N SER A 49 -6.37 -7.57 2.03
CA SER A 49 -7.58 -6.77 1.88
C SER A 49 -7.97 -6.23 3.25
N PRO A 50 -8.17 -4.91 3.39
CA PRO A 50 -8.59 -4.32 4.67
C PRO A 50 -10.05 -4.72 4.99
N ASP A 51 -10.32 -4.93 6.28
CA ASP A 51 -11.68 -4.94 6.80
C ASP A 51 -12.21 -3.50 6.98
N THR A 52 -13.46 -3.36 7.42
CA THR A 52 -14.23 -2.11 7.57
C THR A 52 -13.48 -1.01 8.32
N TYR A 53 -12.76 -1.36 9.38
CA TYR A 53 -11.99 -0.41 10.21
C TYR A 53 -10.49 -0.53 10.03
N GLN A 54 -10.06 -1.04 8.88
CA GLN A 54 -8.68 -1.15 8.51
C GLN A 54 -8.40 -0.35 7.25
N VAL A 55 -7.16 0.07 7.10
CA VAL A 55 -6.70 0.72 5.88
C VAL A 55 -5.54 -0.05 5.30
N LEU A 56 -5.51 -0.11 3.97
CA LEU A 56 -4.42 -0.69 3.21
C LEU A 56 -3.26 0.32 3.17
N VAL A 57 -2.06 -0.14 3.50
CA VAL A 57 -0.84 0.66 3.55
C VAL A 57 0.15 0.11 2.53
N GLU A 58 0.58 0.99 1.63
CA GLU A 58 1.67 0.74 0.67
C GLU A 58 3.01 1.04 1.34
N ASN A 59 3.94 0.08 1.30
CA ASN A 59 5.32 0.26 1.73
C ASN A 59 6.27 -0.08 0.58
N TYR A 60 7.50 0.41 0.63
CA TYR A 60 8.53 0.07 -0.35
C TYR A 60 9.68 -0.69 0.31
N VAL A 61 10.03 -1.83 -0.26
CA VAL A 61 11.05 -2.73 0.30
C VAL A 61 12.11 -3.06 -0.75
N TRP A 62 13.35 -3.20 -0.32
CA TRP A 62 14.43 -3.67 -1.19
C TRP A 62 14.36 -5.19 -1.37
N ASN A 63 14.40 -5.66 -2.61
CA ASN A 63 14.60 -7.05 -3.00
C ASN A 63 15.82 -7.15 -3.93
N GLY A 64 16.99 -7.37 -3.34
CA GLY A 64 18.25 -7.28 -4.06
C GLY A 64 18.49 -5.86 -4.57
N ASN A 65 18.56 -5.69 -5.90
CA ASN A 65 18.83 -4.40 -6.55
C ASN A 65 17.56 -3.70 -7.06
N VAL A 66 16.39 -4.23 -6.72
CA VAL A 66 15.09 -3.72 -7.16
C VAL A 66 14.29 -3.34 -5.92
N VAL A 67 13.51 -2.27 -6.01
CA VAL A 67 12.53 -1.91 -4.99
C VAL A 67 11.17 -2.47 -5.40
N GLU A 68 10.44 -3.04 -4.45
CA GLU A 68 9.11 -3.58 -4.66
C GLU A 68 8.12 -2.95 -3.69
N ASP A 69 6.85 -2.88 -4.08
CA ASP A 69 5.78 -2.60 -3.14
C ASP A 69 5.52 -3.79 -2.21
N SER A 70 5.19 -3.45 -0.97
CA SER A 70 4.77 -4.39 0.06
C SER A 70 3.52 -3.84 0.72
N TRP A 71 2.43 -4.58 0.57
CA TRP A 71 1.13 -4.19 1.06
C TRP A 71 0.91 -4.75 2.47
N SER A 72 0.39 -3.90 3.35
CA SER A 72 0.03 -4.29 4.72
C SER A 72 -1.32 -3.66 5.09
N VAL A 73 -1.95 -4.18 6.13
CA VAL A 73 -3.13 -3.55 6.73
C VAL A 73 -2.75 -2.98 8.09
N ARG A 74 -3.32 -1.83 8.43
CA ARG A 74 -3.31 -1.31 9.80
C ARG A 74 -4.73 -0.97 10.22
N ASP A 75 -4.96 -0.96 11.51
CA ASP A 75 -6.20 -0.45 12.06
C ASP A 75 -6.28 1.07 11.84
N MET A 76 -7.50 1.56 11.61
CA MET A 76 -7.80 2.99 11.63
C MET A 76 -7.50 3.56 13.01
N THR A 77 -7.01 4.81 13.07
CA THR A 77 -6.96 5.55 14.33
C THR A 77 -8.38 5.83 14.84
N GLN A 78 -8.49 6.24 16.10
CA GLN A 78 -9.79 6.60 16.68
C GLN A 78 -10.46 7.74 15.91
N GLU A 79 -9.67 8.70 15.43
CA GLU A 79 -10.14 9.84 14.63
C GLU A 79 -10.60 9.39 13.23
N GLU A 80 -9.82 8.54 12.56
CA GLU A 80 -10.18 7.98 11.25
C GLU A 80 -11.49 7.16 11.34
N ARG A 81 -11.62 6.34 12.39
CA ARG A 81 -12.83 5.57 12.64
C ARG A 81 -14.04 6.47 12.94
N ALA A 82 -13.87 7.50 13.77
CA ALA A 82 -14.94 8.44 14.06
C ALA A 82 -15.40 9.20 12.81
N ALA A 83 -14.48 9.55 11.91
CA ALA A 83 -14.80 10.15 10.62
C ALA A 83 -15.55 9.17 9.70
N TYR A 84 -15.10 7.91 9.63
CA TYR A 84 -15.78 6.87 8.88
C TYR A 84 -17.22 6.66 9.37
N ASP A 85 -17.41 6.49 10.69
CA ASP A 85 -18.73 6.26 11.28
C ASP A 85 -19.67 7.47 11.09
N ALA A 86 -19.12 8.69 11.06
CA ALA A 86 -19.90 9.90 10.80
C ALA A 86 -20.38 10.00 9.34
N GLU A 87 -19.59 9.49 8.38
CA GLU A 87 -19.90 9.53 6.95
C GLU A 87 -20.77 8.35 6.50
N TYR A 88 -20.47 7.14 6.98
CA TYR A 88 -21.06 5.89 6.49
C TYR A 88 -21.97 5.20 7.52
N GLY A 89 -22.02 5.69 8.75
CA GLY A 89 -22.64 5.00 9.87
C GLY A 89 -21.71 3.93 10.48
N PRO A 90 -21.97 3.50 11.73
CA PRO A 90 -21.16 2.46 12.35
C PRO A 90 -21.31 1.15 11.61
N ALA A 91 -20.20 0.41 11.49
CA ALA A 91 -20.24 -0.95 10.97
C ALA A 91 -21.20 -1.79 11.82
N PRO A 92 -22.03 -2.65 11.19
CA PRO A 92 -22.92 -3.52 11.93
C PRO A 92 -22.11 -4.41 12.88
N ASP A 93 -22.56 -4.52 14.13
CA ASP A 93 -21.95 -5.42 15.10
C ASP A 93 -22.18 -6.87 14.68
N VAL A 94 -21.20 -7.46 14.00
CA VAL A 94 -21.19 -8.88 13.62
C VAL A 94 -20.76 -9.80 14.77
N SER A 95 -20.53 -9.25 15.97
CA SER A 95 -20.07 -10.01 17.15
C SER A 95 -21.20 -10.58 18.00
N ALA A 96 -22.46 -10.40 17.62
CA ALA A 96 -23.57 -11.03 18.34
C ALA A 96 -23.53 -12.56 18.12
N PRO A 97 -23.23 -13.39 19.13
CA PRO A 97 -23.39 -14.83 18.99
C PRO A 97 -24.86 -15.10 18.72
N GLY A 98 -25.14 -15.79 17.60
CA GLY A 98 -26.49 -16.14 17.21
C GLY A 98 -27.23 -16.78 18.37
N SER A 99 -28.37 -16.19 18.76
CA SER A 99 -29.32 -16.79 19.67
C SER A 99 -29.59 -18.22 19.20
N ALA A 100 -29.19 -19.21 19.99
CA ALA A 100 -29.57 -20.59 19.79
C ALA A 100 -31.11 -20.65 19.70
N PRO A 101 -31.69 -21.42 18.76
CA PRO A 101 -33.13 -21.61 18.77
C PRO A 101 -33.50 -22.38 20.03
N ASP A 102 -34.34 -21.78 20.88
CA ASP A 102 -35.06 -22.47 21.94
C ASP A 102 -35.85 -23.64 21.33
N VAL A 103 -35.32 -24.85 21.48
CA VAL A 103 -36.06 -26.08 21.23
C VAL A 103 -36.88 -26.35 22.48
N VAL A 104 -38.09 -25.78 22.53
CA VAL A 104 -39.12 -26.18 23.50
C VAL A 104 -39.67 -27.55 23.08
N GLY A 105 -39.74 -28.44 24.07
CA GLY A 105 -40.02 -29.88 23.93
C GLY A 105 -41.46 -30.27 23.67
#